data_AF-A0AAJ2D2G7-F1
#
_entry.id   AF-A0AAJ2D2G7-F1
#
_cell.length_a   1.000
_cell.length_b   1.000
_cell.length_c   1.000
_cell.angle_alpha   90.00
_cell.angle_beta   90.00
_cell.angle_gamma   90.00
#
_symmetry.space_group_name_H-M   'P 1'
#
loop_
_entity.id
_entity.type
_entity.pdbx_description
1 polymer ?
#
loop_
_entity_poly.entity_id
_entity_poly.type
_entity_poly.pdbx_seq_one_letter_code
_entity_poly.pdbx_strand_id
1 'polypeptide(L)'
;MNIETLKPLLGISSMCILAIFMYLTERFKKQKKVEYKNDERWQVIRLKANQMILRYFYILGIVICISLATVLVLNLKTEISLTTVVQVLFYGYLFQNPIEYYSLKYFDQEI
;
A
#
# COMPACT_ATOMS: atom_id res chain seq x y z
N MET A 1 7.71 -3.47 29.95
CA MET A 1 6.81 -2.61 29.14
C MET A 1 5.50 -3.36 28.97
N ASN A 2 4.36 -2.74 29.28
CA ASN A 2 3.07 -3.43 29.34
C ASN A 2 2.53 -3.69 27.92
N ILE A 3 1.88 -4.83 27.67
CA ILE A 3 1.39 -5.20 26.32
C ILE A 3 0.34 -4.19 25.82
N GLU A 4 -0.42 -3.59 26.75
CA GLU A 4 -1.44 -2.60 26.45
C GLU A 4 -0.85 -1.27 25.94
N THR A 5 0.34 -0.89 26.40
CA THR A 5 1.03 0.31 25.90
C THR A 5 1.84 0.04 24.63
N LEU A 6 2.17 -1.22 24.33
CA LEU A 6 2.91 -1.62 23.14
C LEU A 6 2.06 -1.55 21.86
N LYS A 7 0.81 -2.01 21.89
CA LYS A 7 -0.10 -2.03 20.72
C LYS A 7 -0.28 -0.66 20.03
N PRO A 8 -0.63 0.43 20.74
CA PRO A 8 -0.79 1.74 20.11
C PRO A 8 0.54 2.27 19.57
N LEU A 9 1.64 1.98 20.25
CA LEU A 9 2.98 2.41 19.85
C LEU A 9 3.42 1.74 18.54
N LEU A 10 3.13 0.45 18.38
CA LEU A 10 3.32 -0.28 17.12
C LEU A 10 2.45 0.31 16.00
N GLY A 11 1.17 0.60 16.27
CA GLY A 11 0.28 1.25 15.31
C GLY A 11 0.86 2.57 14.79
N ILE A 12 1.21 3.48 15.70
CA ILE A 12 1.81 4.78 15.36
C ILE A 12 3.11 4.59 14.56
N SER A 13 4.00 3.69 15.00
CA SER A 13 5.26 3.43 14.30
C SER A 13 5.04 2.96 12.86
N SER A 14 4.06 2.06 12.64
CA SER A 14 3.72 1.57 11.31
C SER A 14 3.13 2.66 10.41
N MET A 15 2.30 3.55 10.97
CA MET A 15 1.78 4.72 10.24
C MET A 15 2.90 5.67 9.82
N CYS A 16 3.86 5.94 10.72
CA CYS A 16 5.03 6.76 10.40
C CYS A 16 5.86 6.14 9.28
N ILE A 17 6.09 4.82 9.31
CA ILE A 17 6.82 4.11 8.24
C ILE A 17 6.11 4.27 6.88
N LEU A 18 4.80 4.08 6.85
CA LEU A 18 4.02 4.24 5.61
C LEU A 18 4.01 5.68 5.11
N ALA A 19 3.94 6.67 6.01
CA ALA A 19 4.06 8.08 5.66
C ALA A 19 5.44 8.42 5.08
N ILE A 20 6.50 7.81 5.61
CA ILE A 20 7.87 7.95 5.05
C ILE A 20 7.90 7.38 3.63
N PHE A 21 7.32 6.20 3.38
CA PHE A 21 7.27 5.64 2.03
C PHE A 21 6.46 6.51 1.06
N MET A 22 5.35 7.12 1.51
CA MET A 22 4.60 8.08 0.71
C MET A 22 5.48 9.27 0.30
N TYR A 23 6.22 9.85 1.25
CA TYR A 23 7.16 10.93 0.97
C TYR A 23 8.30 10.50 0.02
N LEU A 24 8.91 9.34 0.26
CA LEU A 24 9.99 8.82 -0.57
C LEU A 24 9.54 8.54 -2.01
N THR A 25 8.34 7.99 -2.17
CA THR A 25 7.74 7.71 -3.49
C THR A 25 7.53 9.00 -4.28
N GLU A 26 6.92 10.01 -3.66
CA GLU A 26 6.71 11.31 -4.29
C GLU A 26 8.03 12.01 -4.64
N ARG A 27 9.01 11.94 -3.74
CA ARG A 27 10.34 12.51 -3.99
C ARG A 27 11.03 11.80 -5.16
N PHE A 28 10.99 10.47 -5.21
CA PHE A 28 11.59 9.69 -6.28
C PHE A 28 10.97 10.03 -7.64
N LYS A 29 9.62 10.09 -7.72
CA LYS A 29 8.90 10.49 -8.94
C LYS A 29 9.32 11.87 -9.43
N LYS A 30 9.44 12.84 -8.52
CA LYS A 30 9.85 14.21 -8.88
C LYS A 30 11.29 14.26 -9.37
N GLN A 31 12.21 13.57 -8.70
CA GLN A 31 13.62 13.51 -9.11
C GLN A 31 13.77 12.89 -10.49
N LYS A 32 13.17 11.72 -10.72
CA LYS A 32 13.25 11.03 -12.01
C LYS A 32 12.52 11.75 -13.14
N LYS A 33 11.43 12.47 -12.85
CA LYS A 33 10.78 13.32 -13.84
C LYS A 33 11.70 14.44 -14.36
N VAL A 34 12.54 15.02 -13.48
CA VAL A 34 13.51 16.05 -13.86
C VAL A 34 14.71 15.41 -14.59
N GLU A 35 15.22 14.30 -14.08
CA GLU A 35 16.37 13.58 -14.66
C GLU A 35 16.10 13.11 -16.09
N TYR A 36 14.96 12.41 -16.30
CA TYR A 36 14.57 11.89 -17.61
C TYR A 36 13.80 12.89 -18.47
N LYS A 37 13.64 14.15 -18.04
CA LYS A 37 12.88 15.18 -18.77
C LYS A 37 11.49 14.74 -19.26
N ASN A 38 10.88 13.78 -18.56
CA ASN A 38 9.60 13.15 -18.93
C ASN A 38 9.60 12.39 -20.28
N ASP A 39 10.75 11.85 -20.67
CA ASP A 39 10.94 11.01 -21.85
C ASP A 39 10.15 9.68 -21.75
N GLU A 40 10.05 8.98 -22.88
CA GLU A 40 9.30 7.73 -23.02
C GLU A 40 9.72 6.67 -21.98
N ARG A 41 11.02 6.57 -21.66
CA ARG A 41 11.53 5.66 -20.62
C ARG A 41 10.85 5.88 -19.27
N TRP A 42 10.71 7.13 -18.84
CA TRP A 42 10.05 7.46 -17.59
C TRP A 42 8.55 7.12 -17.62
N GLN A 43 7.90 7.28 -18.77
CA GLN A 43 6.50 6.89 -18.94
C GLN A 43 6.33 5.36 -18.83
N VAL A 44 7.21 4.59 -19.46
CA VAL A 44 7.18 3.11 -19.39
C VAL A 44 7.43 2.62 -17.96
N ILE A 45 8.43 3.17 -17.26
CA ILE A 45 8.72 2.83 -15.84
C ILE A 45 7.48 3.09 -14.97
N ARG A 46 6.86 4.27 -15.10
CA ARG A 46 5.63 4.61 -14.37
C ARG A 46 4.47 3.69 -14.69
N LEU A 47 4.31 3.31 -15.96
CA LEU A 47 3.22 2.43 -16.38
C LEU A 47 3.39 1.03 -15.78
N LYS A 48 4.60 0.45 -15.83
CA LYS A 48 4.90 -0.84 -15.21
C LYS A 48 4.71 -0.81 -13.70
N ALA A 49 5.18 0.25 -13.03
CA ALA A 49 4.97 0.42 -11.59
C ALA A 49 3.47 0.53 -11.23
N ASN A 50 2.70 1.27 -12.04
CA ASN A 50 1.25 1.38 -11.84
C ASN A 50 0.52 0.04 -12.04
N GLN A 51 0.97 -0.80 -12.98
CA GLN A 51 0.42 -2.15 -13.14
C GLN A 51 0.63 -3.00 -11.88
N MET A 52 1.75 -2.83 -11.16
CA MET A 52 1.98 -3.52 -9.88
C MET A 52 1.01 -3.05 -8.79
N ILE A 53 0.70 -1.75 -8.75
CA ILE A 53 -0.30 -1.19 -7.82
C ILE A 53 -1.70 -1.73 -8.14
N LEU A 54 -2.07 -1.78 -9.42
CA LEU A 54 -3.36 -2.37 -9.84
C LEU A 54 -3.45 -3.85 -9.44
N ARG A 55 -2.37 -4.61 -9.62
CA ARG A 55 -2.30 -6.01 -9.18
C ARG A 55 -2.44 -6.15 -7.67
N TYR A 56 -1.84 -5.25 -6.91
CA TYR A 56 -1.99 -5.18 -5.47
C TYR A 56 -3.46 -4.97 -5.05
N PHE A 57 -4.15 -3.98 -5.64
CA PHE A 57 -5.56 -3.73 -5.35
C PHE A 57 -6.46 -4.90 -5.78
N TYR A 58 -6.14 -5.56 -6.89
CA TYR A 58 -6.86 -6.74 -7.33
C TYR A 58 -6.76 -7.89 -6.31
N ILE A 59 -5.54 -8.16 -5.81
CA ILE A 59 -5.31 -9.18 -4.78
C ILE A 59 -6.03 -8.80 -3.48
N LEU A 60 -5.93 -7.54 -3.03
CA LEU A 60 -6.67 -7.05 -1.87
C LEU A 60 -8.17 -7.26 -2.02
N GLY A 61 -8.74 -6.93 -3.19
CA GLY A 61 -10.15 -7.13 -3.49
C GLY A 61 -10.56 -8.59 -3.37
N ILE A 62 -9.76 -9.52 -3.92
CA ILE A 62 -10.00 -10.96 -3.77
C ILE A 62 -10.00 -11.38 -2.30
N VAL A 63 -9.02 -10.93 -1.52
CA VAL A 63 -8.93 -11.26 -0.08
C VAL A 63 -10.17 -10.76 0.67
N ILE A 64 -10.64 -9.54 0.37
CA ILE A 64 -11.86 -8.96 0.97
C ILE A 64 -13.08 -9.80 0.57
N CYS A 65 -13.23 -10.15 -0.71
CA CYS A 65 -14.34 -10.98 -1.18
C CYS A 65 -14.38 -12.35 -0.51
N ILE A 66 -13.24 -13.04 -0.39
CA ILE A 66 -13.15 -14.34 0.29
C ILE A 66 -13.52 -14.19 1.77
N SER A 67 -13.02 -13.14 2.43
CA SER A 67 -13.30 -12.87 3.85
C SER A 67 -14.78 -12.60 4.10
N LEU A 68 -15.45 -11.89 3.19
CA LEU A 68 -16.89 -11.65 3.29
C LEU A 68 -17.69 -12.93 3.00
N ALA A 69 -17.30 -13.71 1.99
CA ALA A 69 -17.95 -14.96 1.65
C ALA A 69 -17.91 -15.96 2.80
N THR A 70 -16.77 -16.08 3.50
CA THR A 70 -16.65 -16.98 4.65
C THR A 70 -17.53 -16.56 5.83
N VAL A 71 -17.62 -15.26 6.14
CA VAL A 71 -18.53 -14.75 7.18
C VAL A 71 -19.99 -15.08 6.85
N LEU A 72 -20.40 -14.86 5.59
CA LEU A 72 -21.77 -15.12 5.14
C LEU A 72 -22.11 -16.62 5.15
N VAL A 73 -21.23 -17.47 4.62
CA VAL A 73 -21.47 -18.92 4.51
C VAL A 73 -21.51 -19.59 5.88
N LEU A 74 -20.61 -19.19 6.79
CA LEU A 74 -20.52 -19.80 8.12
C LEU A 74 -21.50 -19.18 9.14
N ASN A 75 -22.34 -18.23 8.71
CA ASN A 75 -23.23 -17.47 9.59
C ASN A 75 -22.51 -16.94 10.85
N LEU A 76 -21.25 -16.50 10.68
CA LEU A 76 -20.48 -15.97 11.79
C LEU A 76 -21.10 -14.65 12.21
N LYS A 77 -21.61 -14.61 13.46
CA LYS A 77 -22.05 -13.36 14.09
C LYS A 77 -20.82 -12.58 14.54
N THR A 78 -20.17 -11.93 13.59
CA THR A 78 -18.99 -11.10 13.85
C THR A 78 -19.40 -9.64 13.94
N GLU A 79 -19.31 -9.06 15.13
CA GLU A 79 -19.41 -7.62 15.31
C GLU A 79 -18.06 -6.98 14.98
N ILE A 80 -17.97 -6.30 13.83
CA ILE A 80 -16.77 -5.57 13.44
C ILE A 80 -16.99 -4.10 13.76
N SER A 81 -16.16 -3.56 14.66
CA SER A 81 -16.16 -2.13 14.94
C SER A 81 -15.78 -1.33 13.68
N LEU A 82 -16.51 -0.24 13.42
CA LEU A 82 -16.20 0.68 12.33
C LEU A 82 -14.76 1.20 12.42
N THR A 83 -14.22 1.40 13.63
CA THR A 83 -12.84 1.82 13.85
C THR A 83 -11.84 0.82 13.27
N THR A 84 -12.10 -0.48 13.43
CA THR A 84 -11.25 -1.55 12.89
C THR A 84 -11.31 -1.58 11.36
N VAL A 85 -12.50 -1.41 10.78
CA VAL A 85 -12.66 -1.34 9.32
C VAL A 85 -11.88 -0.16 8.74
N VAL A 86 -12.03 1.02 9.34
CA VAL A 86 -11.33 2.23 8.89
C VAL A 86 -9.81 2.05 9.01
N GLN A 87 -9.32 1.47 10.10
CA GLN A 87 -7.89 1.18 10.26
C GLN A 87 -7.38 0.23 9.17
N VAL A 88 -8.05 -0.89 8.92
CA VAL A 88 -7.64 -1.87 7.91
C VAL A 88 -7.65 -1.24 6.51
N LEU A 89 -8.69 -0.48 6.16
CA LEU A 89 -8.76 0.22 4.88
C LEU A 89 -7.65 1.26 4.74
N PHE A 90 -7.37 2.02 5.80
CA PHE A 90 -6.30 3.01 5.82
C PHE A 90 -4.93 2.37 5.60
N TYR A 91 -4.60 1.29 6.32
CA TYR A 91 -3.35 0.56 6.14
C TYR A 91 -3.27 -0.09 4.76
N GLY A 92 -4.34 -0.75 4.31
CA GLY A 92 -4.41 -1.37 3.00
C GLY A 92 -4.20 -0.35 1.87
N TYR A 93 -4.76 0.85 2.00
CA TYR A 93 -4.55 1.92 1.04
C TYR A 93 -3.11 2.47 1.09
N LEU A 94 -2.57 2.77 2.27
CA LEU A 94 -1.23 3.34 2.40
C LEU A 94 -0.11 2.39 2.01
N PHE A 95 -0.32 1.08 2.14
CA PHE A 95 0.66 0.06 1.80
C PHE A 95 0.97 -0.01 0.29
N GLN A 96 0.16 0.66 -0.55
CA GLN A 96 0.50 0.86 -1.96
C GLN A 96 1.80 1.66 -2.16
N ASN A 97 2.14 2.58 -1.24
CA ASN A 97 3.30 3.46 -1.39
C ASN A 97 4.64 2.70 -1.36
N PRO A 98 4.90 1.80 -0.39
CA PRO A 98 6.06 0.92 -0.45
C PRO A 98 6.13 0.10 -1.75
N ILE A 99 5.00 -0.49 -2.17
CA ILE A 99 4.93 -1.30 -3.39
C ILE A 99 5.31 -0.46 -4.61
N GLU A 100 4.75 0.73 -4.72
CA GLU A 100 5.06 1.67 -5.79
C GLU A 100 6.53 2.09 -5.76
N TYR A 101 7.06 2.46 -4.59
CA TYR A 101 8.46 2.85 -4.43
C TYR A 101 9.43 1.78 -4.93
N TYR A 102 9.24 0.53 -4.47
CA TYR A 102 10.09 -0.57 -4.88
C TYR A 102 9.91 -0.92 -6.36
N SER A 103 8.68 -0.86 -6.87
CA SER A 103 8.41 -1.10 -8.29
C SER A 103 9.09 -0.05 -9.17
N LEU A 104 9.00 1.23 -8.81
CA LEU A 104 9.68 2.33 -9.51
C LEU A 104 11.19 2.12 -9.51
N LYS A 105 11.78 1.79 -8.36
CA LYS A 105 13.23 1.56 -8.26
C LYS A 105 13.68 0.34 -9.07
N TYR A 106 12.90 -0.74 -9.07
CA TYR A 106 13.20 -1.94 -9.83
C TYR A 106 13.18 -1.68 -11.34
N PHE A 107 12.11 -1.06 -11.85
CA PHE A 107 11.99 -0.78 -13.29
C PHE A 107 12.95 0.31 -13.78
N ASP A 108 13.37 1.24 -12.92
CA ASP A 108 14.44 2.22 -13.20
C ASP A 108 15.81 1.57 -13.41
N GLN A 109 16.05 0.43 -12.75
CA GLN A 109 17.28 -0.36 -12.90
C GLN A 109 17.21 -1.33 -14.10
N GLU A 110 16.03 -1.83 -14.43
CA GLU A 110 15.81 -2.80 -15.50
C GLU A 110 15.82 -2.18 -16.91
N ILE A 111 15.24 -0.98 -17.05
CA ILE A 111 15.08 -0.24 -18.31
C ILE A 111 16.07 0.89 -18.31
#